data_AF-A0A2P4PMU0-F1
#
_entry.id   AF-A0A2P4PMU0-F1
#
_cell.length_a   1.000
_cell.length_b   1.000
_cell.length_c   1.000
_cell.angle_alpha   90.00
_cell.angle_beta   90.00
_cell.angle_gamma   90.00
#
_symmetry.space_group_name_H-M   'P 1'
#
loop_
_entity.id
_entity.type
_entity.pdbx_description
1 polymer ?
#
loop_
_entity_poly.entity_id
_entity_poly.type
_entity_poly.pdbx_seq_one_letter_code
_entity_poly.pdbx_strand_id
1 'polypeptide(L)'
;MIGLFQEMGPCRSLVGGSDVEIFPESWNQVSNLLFIDQPVGTGFSFGDINISTTEQSTLNLYAFLQKFFEKFPKYSKMDFHIFGESFAGHYIPSIAKLIDENNILIKSNNLKAIPINLKSVGIGNGWIDPKIIYKSYPDFLEFNTYGPILNSSELVAMRSDLVECEQSVDNCYKTGNLTDCILAEQLCEFGDFNSHFVNTGLNAYDIRTLNTTKDTFPPNDYKLYLARPEIRTAIGVFKNYTDCIDDIYIRFILQGDLILHALFFDNFY
;
A
#
# COMPACT_ATOMS: atom_id res chain seq x y z
N MET A 1 -4.78 -9.38 4.05
CA MET A 1 -5.67 -9.70 5.21
C MET A 1 -5.34 -8.94 6.50
N ILE A 2 -4.26 -8.15 6.57
CA ILE A 2 -3.90 -7.33 7.75
C ILE A 2 -5.09 -6.45 8.20
N GLY A 3 -5.61 -5.59 7.31
CA GLY A 3 -6.73 -4.72 7.65
C GLY A 3 -8.02 -5.42 8.10
N LEU A 4 -8.23 -6.67 7.68
CA LEU A 4 -9.37 -7.47 8.12
C LEU A 4 -9.24 -7.86 9.59
N PHE A 5 -8.08 -8.35 10.02
CA PHE A 5 -7.92 -8.93 11.36
C PHE A 5 -7.25 -8.03 12.38
N GLN A 6 -6.58 -6.94 11.96
CA GLN A 6 -5.83 -6.07 12.86
C GLN A 6 -6.37 -4.64 12.91
N GLU A 7 -7.01 -4.14 11.84
CA GLU A 7 -7.31 -2.70 11.75
C GLU A 7 -8.81 -2.36 11.78
N MET A 8 -9.61 -2.88 10.84
CA MET A 8 -10.97 -2.34 10.65
C MET A 8 -12.04 -3.38 10.30
N GLY A 9 -11.65 -4.63 10.08
CA GLY A 9 -12.59 -5.73 9.87
C GLY A 9 -13.36 -6.17 11.13
N PRO A 10 -14.35 -7.06 10.96
CA PRO A 10 -15.36 -7.37 11.98
C PRO A 10 -14.84 -8.19 13.15
N CYS A 11 -13.65 -8.79 13.03
CA CYS A 11 -13.08 -9.62 14.09
C CYS A 11 -11.59 -9.37 14.28
N ARG A 12 -11.09 -9.63 15.49
CA ARG A 12 -9.67 -9.67 15.85
C ARG A 12 -9.22 -11.09 16.10
N SER A 13 -8.02 -11.45 15.66
CA SER A 13 -7.41 -12.71 16.06
C SER A 13 -7.02 -12.66 17.53
N LEU A 14 -7.38 -13.70 18.28
CA LEU A 14 -6.89 -13.89 19.63
C LEU A 14 -5.41 -14.28 19.62
N VAL A 15 -4.74 -14.05 20.75
CA VAL A 15 -3.34 -14.44 20.95
C VAL A 15 -3.12 -15.92 20.61
N GLY A 16 -2.06 -16.20 19.86
CA GLY A 16 -1.72 -17.52 19.35
C GLY A 16 -2.58 -18.01 18.19
N GLY A 17 -3.49 -17.19 17.66
CA GLY A 17 -4.40 -17.54 16.56
C GLY A 17 -5.43 -18.62 16.90
N SER A 18 -5.75 -18.75 18.20
CA SER A 18 -6.64 -19.79 18.72
C SER A 18 -8.10 -19.62 18.29
N ASP A 19 -8.56 -18.39 18.13
CA ASP A 19 -9.88 -18.04 17.60
C ASP A 19 -9.89 -16.56 17.17
N VAL A 20 -11.07 -16.05 16.83
CA VAL A 20 -11.32 -14.63 16.62
C VAL A 20 -12.43 -14.11 17.55
N GLU A 21 -12.34 -12.85 17.93
CA GLU A 21 -13.40 -12.15 18.68
C GLU A 21 -13.99 -11.00 17.86
N ILE A 22 -15.26 -10.67 18.10
CA ILE A 22 -15.95 -9.58 17.42
C ILE A 22 -15.29 -8.25 17.80
N PHE A 23 -15.05 -7.40 16.79
CA PHE A 23 -14.59 -6.02 16.96
C PHE A 23 -15.78 -5.05 16.79
N PRO A 24 -16.32 -4.47 17.87
CA PRO A 24 -17.53 -3.63 17.82
C PRO A 24 -17.37 -2.38 16.95
N GLU A 25 -16.16 -1.84 16.85
CA GLU A 25 -15.85 -0.62 16.09
C GLU A 25 -15.48 -0.89 14.62
N SER A 26 -15.77 -2.10 14.11
CA SER A 26 -15.52 -2.43 12.72
C SER A 26 -16.28 -1.50 11.77
N TRP A 27 -15.66 -1.18 10.63
CA TRP A 27 -16.31 -0.36 9.62
C TRP A 27 -17.51 -1.06 8.96
N ASN A 28 -17.66 -2.37 9.12
CA ASN A 28 -18.82 -3.09 8.59
C ASN A 28 -20.13 -2.80 9.37
N GLN A 29 -20.08 -2.05 10.47
CA GLN A 29 -21.29 -1.59 11.20
C GLN A 29 -22.20 -0.71 10.33
N VAL A 30 -21.63 0.00 9.35
CA VAL A 30 -22.36 0.93 8.46
C VAL A 30 -22.04 0.73 6.98
N SER A 31 -21.24 -0.28 6.64
CA SER A 31 -20.79 -0.52 5.26
C SER A 31 -20.64 -2.02 4.94
N ASN A 32 -20.57 -2.35 3.65
CA ASN A 32 -20.14 -3.68 3.21
C ASN A 32 -18.64 -3.60 2.89
N LEU A 33 -17.83 -4.41 3.57
CA LEU A 33 -16.39 -4.41 3.37
C LEU A 33 -15.97 -5.50 2.38
N LEU A 34 -15.11 -5.14 1.43
CA LEU A 34 -14.45 -6.05 0.50
C LEU A 34 -12.94 -5.93 0.70
N PHE A 35 -12.32 -6.98 1.23
CA PHE A 35 -10.87 -7.08 1.37
C PHE A 35 -10.30 -7.88 0.19
N ILE A 36 -9.27 -7.34 -0.45
CA ILE A 36 -8.67 -7.92 -1.65
C ILE A 36 -7.18 -8.10 -1.36
N ASP A 37 -6.69 -9.33 -1.40
CA ASP A 37 -5.24 -9.56 -1.45
C ASP A 37 -4.76 -9.28 -2.88
N GLN A 38 -3.99 -8.21 -3.07
CA GLN A 38 -3.46 -7.80 -4.36
C GLN A 38 -2.06 -7.21 -4.19
N PRO A 39 -1.16 -7.32 -5.19
CA PRO A 39 -1.34 -7.99 -6.48
C PRO A 39 -1.24 -9.53 -6.40
N VAL A 40 -1.31 -10.20 -7.56
CA VAL A 40 -1.13 -11.66 -7.67
C VAL A 40 0.11 -12.13 -6.91
N GLY A 41 -0.02 -13.22 -6.16
CA GLY A 41 1.00 -13.72 -5.25
C GLY A 41 0.73 -13.31 -3.80
N THR A 42 0.25 -12.09 -3.55
CA THR A 42 0.00 -11.56 -2.20
C THR A 42 -1.07 -12.35 -1.45
N GLY A 43 -0.85 -12.63 -0.17
CA GLY A 43 -1.81 -13.29 0.70
C GLY A 43 -2.27 -14.64 0.14
N PHE A 44 -3.57 -14.78 -0.07
CA PHE A 44 -4.15 -15.96 -0.71
C PHE A 44 -4.25 -15.87 -2.24
N SER A 45 -4.03 -14.70 -2.84
CA SER A 45 -4.04 -14.56 -4.30
C SER A 45 -2.87 -15.33 -4.93
N PHE A 46 -3.17 -16.07 -5.99
CA PHE A 46 -2.22 -16.96 -6.67
C PHE A 46 -2.38 -16.88 -8.18
N GLY A 47 -1.36 -17.33 -8.90
CA GLY A 47 -1.26 -17.27 -10.35
C GLY A 47 0.17 -16.99 -10.77
N ASP A 48 0.38 -16.76 -12.06
CA ASP A 48 1.68 -16.33 -12.58
C ASP A 48 1.98 -14.91 -12.11
N ILE A 49 3.09 -14.74 -11.38
CA ILE A 49 3.55 -13.42 -10.91
C ILE A 49 4.21 -12.70 -12.09
N ASN A 50 3.39 -11.99 -12.85
CA ASN A 50 3.77 -11.22 -14.03
C ASN A 50 3.56 -9.70 -13.85
N ILE A 51 3.55 -9.25 -12.59
CA ILE A 51 3.28 -7.87 -12.19
C ILE A 51 4.51 -7.29 -11.50
N SER A 52 4.90 -6.09 -11.92
CA SER A 52 6.05 -5.36 -11.38
C SER A 52 5.81 -3.87 -11.22
N THR A 53 4.65 -3.33 -11.58
CA THR A 53 4.33 -1.90 -11.44
C THR A 53 2.93 -1.67 -10.87
N THR A 54 2.72 -0.48 -10.30
CA THR A 54 1.39 -0.03 -9.86
C THR A 54 0.38 -0.06 -10.99
N GLU A 55 0.75 0.34 -12.21
CA GLU A 55 -0.13 0.33 -13.38
C GLU A 55 -0.64 -1.08 -13.71
N GLN A 56 0.27 -2.06 -13.77
CA GLN A 56 -0.09 -3.44 -14.05
C GLN A 56 -1.00 -4.03 -12.95
N SER A 57 -0.70 -3.73 -11.68
CA SER A 57 -1.57 -4.07 -10.54
C SER A 57 -2.96 -3.46 -10.69
N THR A 58 -3.03 -2.19 -11.06
CA THR A 58 -4.28 -1.45 -11.25
C THR A 58 -5.16 -2.07 -12.33
N LEU A 59 -4.58 -2.48 -13.48
CA LEU A 59 -5.32 -3.17 -14.54
C LEU A 59 -5.92 -4.49 -14.06
N ASN A 60 -5.14 -5.28 -13.30
CA ASN A 60 -5.62 -6.54 -12.72
C ASN A 60 -6.72 -6.31 -11.67
N LEU A 61 -6.56 -5.31 -10.81
CA LEU A 61 -7.56 -4.96 -9.80
C LEU A 61 -8.87 -4.48 -10.47
N TYR A 62 -8.79 -3.67 -11.52
CA TYR A 62 -9.96 -3.25 -12.29
C TYR A 62 -10.67 -4.45 -12.93
N ALA A 63 -9.91 -5.36 -13.55
CA ALA A 63 -10.47 -6.58 -14.14
C ALA A 63 -11.17 -7.45 -13.08
N PHE A 64 -10.57 -7.60 -11.89
CA PHE A 64 -11.20 -8.26 -10.75
C PHE A 64 -12.50 -7.57 -10.35
N LEU A 65 -12.52 -6.25 -10.20
CA LEU A 65 -13.73 -5.50 -9.83
C LEU A 65 -14.85 -5.68 -10.86
N GLN A 66 -14.53 -5.67 -12.16
CA GLN A 66 -15.50 -5.96 -13.23
C GLN A 66 -16.10 -7.36 -13.07
N LYS A 67 -15.27 -8.38 -12.77
CA LYS A 67 -15.74 -9.75 -12.53
C LYS A 67 -16.54 -9.89 -11.23
N PHE A 68 -16.13 -9.18 -10.19
CA PHE A 68 -16.86 -9.12 -8.92
C PHE A 68 -18.25 -8.53 -9.12
N PHE A 69 -18.37 -7.42 -9.84
CA PHE A 69 -19.64 -6.77 -10.13
C PHE A 69 -20.52 -7.55 -11.13
N GLU A 70 -19.92 -8.28 -12.06
CA GLU A 70 -20.65 -9.24 -12.92
C GLU A 70 -21.26 -10.37 -12.09
N LYS A 71 -20.49 -10.92 -11.14
CA LYS A 71 -20.93 -12.01 -10.26
C LYS A 71 -21.93 -11.55 -9.20
N PHE A 72 -21.76 -10.33 -8.69
CA PHE A 72 -22.57 -9.75 -7.61
C PHE A 72 -23.19 -8.39 -8.03
N PRO A 73 -24.13 -8.40 -8.99
CA PRO A 73 -24.68 -7.18 -9.60
C PRO A 73 -25.49 -6.30 -8.65
N LYS A 74 -25.82 -6.79 -7.44
CA LYS A 74 -26.44 -5.96 -6.41
C LYS A 74 -25.47 -4.89 -5.87
N TYR A 75 -24.18 -5.19 -5.81
CA TYR A 75 -23.17 -4.28 -5.27
C TYR A 75 -22.71 -3.23 -6.30
N SER A 76 -22.80 -3.52 -7.60
CA SER A 76 -22.41 -2.58 -8.66
C SER A 76 -23.30 -1.33 -8.73
N LYS A 77 -24.48 -1.38 -8.11
CA LYS A 77 -25.43 -0.26 -8.01
C LYS A 77 -25.23 0.60 -6.77
N MET A 78 -24.36 0.18 -5.85
CA MET A 78 -24.11 0.91 -4.61
C MET A 78 -23.09 2.03 -4.83
N ASP A 79 -23.04 2.95 -3.87
CA ASP A 79 -21.90 3.86 -3.76
C ASP A 79 -20.65 3.04 -3.43
N PHE A 80 -19.61 3.21 -4.25
CA PHE A 80 -18.35 2.49 -4.12
C PHE A 80 -17.27 3.43 -3.59
N HIS A 81 -16.51 2.95 -2.60
CA HIS A 81 -15.43 3.70 -1.99
C HIS A 81 -14.20 2.81 -1.91
N ILE A 82 -13.01 3.39 -2.12
CA ILE A 82 -11.75 2.66 -2.07
C ILE A 82 -10.92 3.23 -0.93
N PHE A 83 -10.54 2.37 0.02
CA PHE A 83 -9.70 2.73 1.15
C PHE A 83 -8.50 1.81 1.24
N GLY A 84 -7.40 2.35 1.74
CA GLY A 84 -6.17 1.61 1.99
C GLY A 84 -5.13 2.48 2.67
N GLU A 85 -3.99 1.89 2.97
CA GLU A 85 -2.91 2.56 3.70
C GLU A 85 -1.53 2.30 3.08
N SER A 86 -0.53 3.06 3.54
CA SER A 86 0.86 2.88 3.14
C SER A 86 1.03 2.95 1.61
N PHE A 87 1.58 1.91 0.97
CA PHE A 87 1.78 1.88 -0.48
C PHE A 87 0.47 1.90 -1.30
N ALA A 88 -0.70 1.72 -0.66
CA ALA A 88 -1.97 2.02 -1.29
C ALA A 88 -2.11 3.51 -1.71
N GLY A 89 -1.24 4.39 -1.22
CA GLY A 89 -1.10 5.75 -1.74
C GLY A 89 -0.69 5.83 -3.21
N HIS A 90 -0.05 4.79 -3.77
CA HIS A 90 0.18 4.64 -5.22
C HIS A 90 -1.00 3.93 -5.89
N TYR A 91 -1.48 2.82 -5.32
CA TYR A 91 -2.56 2.03 -5.91
C TYR A 91 -3.88 2.80 -6.05
N ILE A 92 -4.29 3.53 -5.01
CA ILE A 92 -5.63 4.13 -4.92
C ILE A 92 -5.82 5.25 -5.95
N PRO A 93 -4.90 6.23 -6.10
CA PRO A 93 -5.01 7.21 -7.17
C PRO A 93 -5.00 6.55 -8.56
N SER A 94 -4.17 5.53 -8.77
CA SER A 94 -4.08 4.81 -10.05
C SER A 94 -5.40 4.13 -10.43
N ILE A 95 -6.00 3.34 -9.53
CA ILE A 95 -7.29 2.68 -9.80
C ILE A 95 -8.45 3.68 -9.90
N ALA A 96 -8.43 4.76 -9.12
CA ALA A 96 -9.45 5.80 -9.18
C ALA A 96 -9.46 6.50 -10.55
N LYS A 97 -8.28 6.86 -11.08
CA LYS A 97 -8.12 7.40 -12.43
C LYS A 97 -8.65 6.43 -13.49
N LEU A 98 -8.23 5.16 -13.44
CA LEU A 98 -8.68 4.15 -14.41
C LEU A 98 -10.20 3.93 -14.38
N ILE A 99 -10.83 3.98 -13.19
CA ILE A 99 -12.29 3.90 -13.06
C ILE A 99 -12.97 5.10 -13.73
N ASP A 100 -12.49 6.32 -13.50
CA ASP A 100 -13.08 7.53 -14.09
C ASP A 100 -12.99 7.52 -15.62
N GLU A 101 -11.79 7.24 -16.15
CA GLU A 101 -11.55 7.13 -17.59
C GLU A 101 -12.43 6.06 -18.25
N ASN A 102 -12.50 4.87 -17.65
CA ASN A 102 -13.33 3.80 -18.18
C ASN A 102 -14.82 4.13 -18.07
N ASN A 103 -15.28 4.83 -17.03
CA ASN A 103 -16.66 5.29 -16.92
C ASN A 103 -17.02 6.28 -18.06
N ILE A 104 -16.11 7.18 -18.44
CA ILE A 104 -16.27 8.08 -19.60
C ILE A 104 -16.40 7.27 -20.91
N LEU A 105 -15.54 6.28 -21.10
CA LEU A 105 -15.58 5.40 -22.28
C LEU A 105 -16.85 4.55 -22.35
N ILE A 106 -17.33 4.04 -21.20
CA ILE A 106 -18.59 3.30 -21.14
C ILE A 106 -19.77 4.20 -21.50
N LYS A 107 -19.81 5.42 -20.94
CA LYS A 107 -20.89 6.39 -21.22
C LYS A 107 -20.94 6.82 -22.69
N SER A 108 -19.79 6.86 -23.36
CA SER A 108 -19.67 7.17 -24.79
C SER A 108 -19.81 5.95 -25.70
N ASN A 109 -20.17 4.78 -25.16
CA ASN A 109 -20.28 3.49 -25.87
C ASN A 109 -18.97 3.00 -26.54
N ASN A 110 -17.81 3.51 -26.10
CA ASN A 110 -16.50 3.11 -26.59
C ASN A 110 -15.88 1.95 -25.78
N LEU A 111 -16.45 1.62 -24.62
CA LEU A 111 -16.05 0.48 -23.79
C LEU A 111 -17.28 -0.28 -23.29
N LYS A 112 -17.27 -1.61 -23.43
CA LYS A 112 -18.31 -2.48 -22.87
C LYS A 112 -17.84 -3.03 -21.52
N ALA A 113 -18.24 -2.37 -20.44
CA ALA A 113 -17.94 -2.74 -19.07
C ALA A 113 -19.04 -2.25 -18.11
N ILE A 114 -19.00 -2.66 -16.85
CA ILE A 114 -19.92 -2.22 -15.80
C ILE A 114 -19.39 -0.89 -15.23
N PRO A 115 -20.16 0.22 -15.30
CA PRO A 115 -19.77 1.46 -14.65
C PRO A 115 -19.61 1.26 -13.14
N ILE A 116 -18.52 1.79 -12.57
CA ILE A 116 -18.28 1.75 -11.13
C ILE A 116 -18.61 3.12 -10.54
N ASN A 117 -19.60 3.18 -9.66
CA ASN A 117 -20.06 4.42 -9.02
C ASN A 117 -19.11 4.84 -7.87
N LEU A 118 -17.87 5.18 -8.21
CA LEU A 118 -16.85 5.64 -7.26
C LEU A 118 -17.24 6.99 -6.67
N LYS A 119 -17.37 7.06 -5.35
CA LYS A 119 -17.77 8.28 -4.61
C LYS A 119 -16.63 8.93 -3.84
N SER A 120 -15.74 8.13 -3.27
CA SER A 120 -14.59 8.66 -2.56
C SER A 120 -13.45 7.65 -2.55
N VAL A 121 -12.27 8.19 -2.30
CA VAL A 121 -11.09 7.44 -1.92
C VAL A 121 -10.61 7.89 -0.54
N GLY A 122 -10.00 7.01 0.23
CA GLY A 122 -9.33 7.35 1.48
C GLY A 122 -7.99 6.65 1.58
N ILE A 123 -6.96 7.38 1.98
CA ILE A 123 -5.59 6.89 2.07
C ILE A 123 -5.07 7.21 3.47
N GLY A 124 -4.89 6.19 4.30
CA GLY A 124 -4.28 6.33 5.63
C GLY A 124 -2.76 6.24 5.53
N ASN A 125 -2.03 7.19 6.13
CA ASN A 125 -0.55 7.17 6.22
C ASN A 125 0.13 6.76 4.90
N GLY A 126 -0.32 7.34 3.78
CA GLY A 126 0.00 6.87 2.44
C GLY A 126 1.38 7.29 1.94
N TRP A 127 2.02 6.38 1.21
CA TRP A 127 3.13 6.69 0.32
C TRP A 127 2.53 7.23 -0.99
N ILE A 128 2.50 8.55 -1.19
CA ILE A 128 1.80 9.20 -2.32
C ILE A 128 2.77 10.04 -3.15
N ASP A 129 3.39 11.05 -2.52
CA ASP A 129 4.41 11.90 -3.13
C ASP A 129 5.73 11.71 -2.36
N PRO A 130 6.60 10.81 -2.84
CA PRO A 130 7.90 10.53 -2.24
C PRO A 130 8.74 11.78 -2.00
N LYS A 131 8.72 12.78 -2.90
CA LYS A 131 9.51 13.99 -2.74
C LYS A 131 9.07 14.78 -1.51
N ILE A 132 7.77 15.03 -1.39
CA ILE A 132 7.21 15.75 -0.23
C ILE A 132 7.44 14.96 1.05
N ILE A 133 7.26 13.63 1.01
CA ILE A 133 7.40 12.76 2.17
C ILE A 133 8.85 12.74 2.66
N TYR A 134 9.84 12.45 1.81
CA TYR A 134 11.25 12.44 2.21
C TYR A 134 11.69 13.79 2.76
N LYS A 135 11.28 14.89 2.12
CA LYS A 135 11.59 16.24 2.60
C LYS A 135 11.06 16.50 4.02
N SER A 136 9.96 15.87 4.40
CA SER A 136 9.35 16.03 5.72
C SER A 136 10.07 15.26 6.84
N TYR A 137 10.88 14.26 6.53
CA TYR A 137 11.47 13.37 7.53
C TYR A 137 12.36 14.10 8.55
N PRO A 138 13.34 14.94 8.14
CA PRO A 138 14.17 15.62 9.13
C PRO A 138 13.35 16.55 10.04
N ASP A 139 12.34 17.24 9.49
CA ASP A 139 11.45 18.10 10.26
C ASP A 139 10.61 17.30 11.27
N PHE A 140 10.11 16.13 10.88
CA PHE A 140 9.38 15.25 11.77
C PHE A 140 10.27 14.70 12.89
N LEU A 141 11.50 14.28 12.57
CA LEU A 141 12.45 13.79 13.58
C LEU A 141 12.91 14.88 14.55
N GLU A 142 12.86 16.15 14.15
CA GLU A 142 13.17 17.30 15.00
C GLU A 142 11.94 17.79 15.81
N PHE A 143 10.76 17.86 15.19
CA PHE A 143 9.59 18.59 15.71
C PHE A 143 8.33 17.74 15.95
N ASN A 144 8.47 16.44 16.20
CA ASN A 144 7.33 15.60 16.60
C ASN A 144 6.90 15.84 18.07
N THR A 145 5.74 15.30 18.44
CA THR A 145 5.12 15.48 19.76
C THR A 145 5.80 14.74 20.90
N TYR A 146 6.75 13.85 20.62
CA TYR A 146 7.52 13.08 21.62
C TYR A 146 8.91 13.66 21.88
N GLY A 147 9.28 14.74 21.19
CA GLY A 147 10.58 15.38 21.27
C GLY A 147 11.55 14.94 20.16
N PRO A 148 12.69 15.63 20.03
CA PRO A 148 13.64 15.34 18.97
C PRO A 148 14.21 13.92 19.12
N ILE A 149 14.19 13.17 18.02
CA ILE A 149 14.71 11.81 17.93
C ILE A 149 16.21 11.80 17.65
N LEU A 150 16.65 12.71 16.77
CA LEU A 150 18.05 12.89 16.39
C LEU A 150 18.62 14.15 17.06
N ASN A 151 19.92 14.12 17.36
CA ASN A 151 20.62 15.31 17.85
C ASN A 151 20.91 16.31 16.71
N SER A 152 21.32 17.53 17.06
CA SER A 152 21.52 18.60 16.08
C SER A 152 22.56 18.27 15.00
N SER A 153 23.64 17.54 15.34
CA SER A 153 24.64 17.14 14.34
C SER A 153 24.13 16.06 13.38
N GLU A 154 23.34 15.11 13.88
CA GLU A 154 22.69 14.08 13.07
C GLU A 154 21.65 14.69 12.12
N LEU A 155 20.84 15.64 12.60
CA LEU A 155 19.88 16.36 11.76
C LEU A 155 20.55 17.18 10.66
N VAL A 156 21.68 17.84 10.96
CA VAL A 156 22.46 18.56 9.94
C VAL A 156 23.00 17.59 8.87
N ALA A 157 23.51 16.42 9.28
CA ALA A 157 23.98 15.40 8.35
C ALA A 157 22.83 14.85 7.48
N MET A 158 21.71 14.46 8.11
CA MET A 158 20.53 13.97 7.39
C MET A 158 19.98 14.99 6.38
N ARG A 159 19.91 16.28 6.74
CA ARG A 159 19.50 17.35 5.82
C ARG A 159 20.50 17.58 4.68
N SER A 160 21.79 17.30 4.90
CA SER A 160 22.79 17.33 3.84
C SER A 160 22.59 16.19 2.85
N ASP A 161 22.37 14.96 3.34
CA ASP A 161 22.15 13.78 2.50
C ASP A 161 20.83 13.84 1.72
N LEU A 162 19.81 14.52 2.29
CA LEU A 162 18.52 14.77 1.62
C LEU A 162 18.68 15.49 0.28
N VAL A 163 19.69 16.36 0.13
CA VAL A 163 19.87 17.16 -1.09
C VAL A 163 20.06 16.28 -2.32
N GLU A 164 20.88 15.23 -2.20
CA GLU A 164 21.12 14.29 -3.31
C GLU A 164 19.88 13.44 -3.59
N CYS A 165 19.21 12.98 -2.54
CA CYS A 165 17.92 12.30 -2.64
C CYS A 165 16.89 13.15 -3.40
N GLU A 166 16.61 14.39 -2.99
CA GLU A 166 15.61 15.25 -3.66
C GLU A 166 15.97 15.51 -5.13
N GLN A 167 17.25 15.73 -5.44
CA GLN A 167 17.69 15.94 -6.83
C GLN A 167 17.48 14.70 -7.70
N SER A 168 17.74 13.51 -7.16
CA SER A 168 17.51 12.26 -7.87
C SER A 168 16.02 12.01 -8.13
N VAL A 169 15.15 12.31 -7.15
CA VAL A 169 13.69 12.26 -7.33
C VAL A 169 13.23 13.24 -8.40
N ASP A 170 13.74 14.48 -8.39
CA ASP A 170 13.43 15.48 -9.42
C ASP A 170 13.84 15.02 -10.82
N ASN A 171 14.99 14.36 -10.94
CA ASN A 171 15.42 13.79 -12.21
C ASN A 171 14.50 12.67 -12.69
N CYS A 172 14.13 11.73 -11.81
CA CYS A 172 13.14 10.69 -12.13
C CYS A 172 11.81 11.31 -12.59
N TYR A 173 11.30 12.33 -11.89
CA TYR A 173 10.04 12.98 -12.24
C TYR A 173 10.10 13.69 -13.60
N LYS A 174 11.24 14.30 -13.89
CA LYS A 174 11.46 15.01 -15.15
C LYS A 174 11.59 14.07 -16.34
N THR A 175 12.29 12.95 -16.18
CA THR A 175 12.63 12.07 -17.30
C THR A 175 11.67 10.90 -17.46
N GLY A 176 11.07 10.42 -16.37
CA GLY A 176 10.35 9.15 -16.33
C GLY A 176 11.22 7.94 -16.67
N ASN A 177 12.55 8.10 -16.74
CA ASN A 177 13.45 7.02 -17.09
C ASN A 177 13.61 6.06 -15.91
N LEU A 178 13.46 4.77 -16.18
CA LEU A 178 13.59 3.71 -15.19
C LEU A 178 14.88 3.82 -14.35
N THR A 179 16.03 4.02 -15.00
CA THR A 179 17.33 4.10 -14.30
C THR A 179 17.41 5.29 -13.35
N ASP A 180 16.82 6.44 -13.73
CA ASP A 180 16.81 7.63 -12.88
C ASP A 180 15.93 7.40 -11.64
N CYS A 181 14.80 6.70 -11.81
CA CYS A 181 13.89 6.36 -10.72
C CYS A 181 14.45 5.29 -9.77
N ILE A 182 15.11 4.25 -10.30
CA ILE A 182 15.83 3.27 -9.46
C ILE A 182 16.96 3.94 -8.68
N LEU A 183 17.71 4.86 -9.31
CA LEU A 183 18.75 5.60 -8.61
C LEU A 183 18.16 6.44 -7.46
N ALA A 184 17.02 7.10 -7.70
CA ALA A 184 16.33 7.86 -6.67
C ALA A 184 15.87 7.00 -5.49
N GLU A 185 15.31 5.82 -5.77
CA GLU A 185 15.00 4.84 -4.71
C GLU A 185 16.23 4.46 -3.90
N GLN A 186 17.32 4.14 -4.60
CA GLN A 186 18.56 3.72 -3.95
C GLN A 186 19.14 4.80 -3.04
N LEU A 187 19.17 6.05 -3.50
CA LEU A 187 19.73 7.16 -2.72
C LEU A 187 18.83 7.59 -1.57
N CYS A 188 17.52 7.58 -1.77
CA CYS A 188 16.56 8.01 -0.75
C CYS A 188 16.26 6.92 0.26
N GLU A 189 15.78 5.75 -0.17
CA GLU A 189 15.27 4.69 0.72
C GLU A 189 16.40 3.83 1.29
N PHE A 190 17.40 3.53 0.46
CA PHE A 190 18.48 2.59 0.79
C PHE A 190 19.85 3.27 1.01
N GLY A 191 19.87 4.60 0.99
CA GLY A 191 21.08 5.40 1.10
C GLY A 191 21.34 5.94 2.51
N ASP A 192 22.32 6.84 2.60
CA ASP A 192 22.73 7.47 3.86
C ASP A 192 21.60 8.30 4.48
N PHE A 193 20.76 8.92 3.65
CA PHE A 193 19.63 9.74 4.10
C PHE A 193 18.68 8.99 5.05
N ASN A 194 18.15 7.83 4.64
CA ASN A 194 17.24 7.04 5.48
C ASN A 194 17.97 6.30 6.61
N SER A 195 19.27 6.02 6.44
CA SER A 195 20.10 5.34 7.44
C SER A 195 20.15 6.09 8.78
N HIS A 196 20.03 7.42 8.78
CA HIS A 196 19.92 8.21 10.02
C HIS A 196 18.76 7.77 10.91
N PHE A 197 17.58 7.54 10.34
CA PHE A 197 16.44 7.02 11.10
C PHE A 197 16.63 5.55 11.47
N VAL A 198 17.08 4.71 10.54
CA VAL A 198 17.27 3.26 10.77
C VAL A 198 18.23 3.02 11.95
N ASN A 199 19.29 3.82 12.07
CA ASN A 199 20.28 3.71 13.14
C ASN A 199 19.75 4.07 14.54
N THR A 200 18.60 4.74 14.64
CA THR A 200 17.93 4.98 15.93
C THR A 200 17.42 3.68 16.56
N GLY A 201 17.18 2.65 15.74
CA GLY A 201 16.54 1.40 16.16
C GLY A 201 15.05 1.55 16.48
N LEU A 202 14.43 2.70 16.21
CA LEU A 202 12.99 2.93 16.39
C LEU A 202 12.18 2.28 15.26
N ASN A 203 10.91 2.02 15.55
CA ASN A 203 9.97 1.46 14.59
C ASN A 203 9.41 2.57 13.67
N ALA A 204 9.53 2.40 12.36
CA ALA A 204 9.02 3.34 11.36
C ALA A 204 7.49 3.52 11.40
N TYR A 205 6.75 2.50 11.86
CA TYR A 205 5.29 2.59 11.98
C TYR A 205 4.83 3.25 13.28
N ASP A 206 5.68 3.25 14.31
CA ASP A 206 5.42 3.88 15.60
C ASP A 206 6.74 4.24 16.30
N ILE A 207 7.14 5.50 16.19
CA ILE A 207 8.41 6.00 16.76
C ILE A 207 8.51 5.90 18.29
N ARG A 208 7.42 5.55 18.97
CA ARG A 208 7.42 5.28 20.42
C ARG A 208 7.97 3.89 20.76
N THR A 209 8.10 3.01 19.77
CA THR A 209 8.54 1.63 19.96
C THR A 209 9.85 1.35 19.23
N LEU A 210 10.52 0.26 19.60
CA LEU A 210 11.73 -0.19 18.91
C LEU A 210 11.36 -1.02 17.68
N ASN A 211 12.20 -1.02 16.65
CA ASN A 211 12.00 -1.84 15.44
C ASN A 211 11.94 -3.35 15.78
N THR A 212 12.65 -3.78 16.82
CA THR A 212 12.61 -5.16 17.32
C THR A 212 11.22 -5.60 17.82
N THR A 213 10.29 -4.66 18.04
CA THR A 213 8.91 -4.97 18.44
C THR A 213 7.92 -4.95 17.28
N LYS A 214 8.35 -4.65 16.04
CA LYS A 214 7.49 -4.54 14.85
C LYS A 214 6.60 -5.77 14.64
N ASP A 215 7.13 -6.97 14.87
CA ASP A 215 6.37 -8.22 14.69
C ASP A 215 5.53 -8.63 15.91
N THR A 216 5.75 -7.96 17.05
CA THR A 216 5.01 -8.20 18.30
C THR A 216 3.84 -7.24 18.48
N PHE A 217 3.83 -6.12 17.74
CA PHE A 217 2.76 -5.12 17.81
C PHE A 217 2.64 -4.33 16.49
N PRO A 218 1.53 -4.47 15.73
CA PRO A 218 0.38 -5.32 16.02
C PRO A 218 0.70 -6.83 15.86
N PRO A 219 0.15 -7.72 16.72
CA PRO A 219 0.49 -9.14 16.72
C PRO A 219 0.08 -9.87 15.43
N ASN A 220 1.00 -10.63 14.84
CA ASN A 220 0.75 -11.44 13.63
C ASN A 220 -0.07 -12.73 13.86
N ASP A 221 -0.80 -12.84 14.98
CA ASP A 221 -1.56 -14.02 15.39
C ASP A 221 -2.60 -14.47 14.37
N TYR A 222 -3.16 -13.53 13.60
CA TYR A 222 -4.11 -13.84 12.54
C TYR A 222 -3.52 -14.78 11.47
N LYS A 223 -2.20 -14.77 11.26
CA LYS A 223 -1.53 -15.71 10.35
C LYS A 223 -1.64 -17.14 10.87
N LEU A 224 -1.51 -17.34 12.18
CA LEU A 224 -1.69 -18.64 12.83
C LEU A 224 -3.13 -19.12 12.71
N TYR A 225 -4.10 -18.21 12.92
CA TYR A 225 -5.52 -18.49 12.70
C TYR A 225 -5.81 -18.91 11.25
N LEU A 226 -5.29 -18.14 10.28
CA LEU A 226 -5.45 -18.40 8.84
C LEU A 226 -4.73 -19.66 8.36
N ALA A 227 -3.73 -20.15 9.10
CA ALA A 227 -3.00 -21.37 8.78
C ALA A 227 -3.76 -22.66 9.13
N ARG A 228 -4.78 -22.57 10.01
CA ARG A 228 -5.55 -23.73 10.49
C ARG A 228 -6.28 -24.44 9.33
N PRO A 229 -6.19 -25.78 9.23
CA PRO A 229 -6.79 -26.53 8.12
C PRO A 229 -8.28 -26.27 7.93
N GLU A 230 -9.05 -26.26 9.02
CA GLU A 230 -10.49 -26.02 9.02
C GLU A 230 -10.85 -24.62 8.53
N ILE A 231 -10.04 -23.61 8.87
CA ILE A 231 -10.23 -22.24 8.41
C ILE A 231 -9.94 -22.16 6.92
N ARG A 232 -8.82 -22.73 6.47
CA ARG A 232 -8.45 -22.77 5.05
C ARG A 232 -9.49 -23.47 4.19
N THR A 233 -10.03 -24.59 4.67
CA THR A 233 -11.14 -25.30 4.02
C THR A 233 -12.39 -24.43 3.97
N ALA A 234 -12.76 -23.76 5.07
CA ALA A 234 -13.96 -22.93 5.12
C ALA A 234 -13.92 -21.73 4.15
N ILE A 235 -12.76 -21.11 3.97
CA ILE A 235 -12.59 -19.98 3.04
C ILE A 235 -12.18 -20.42 1.62
N GLY A 236 -11.99 -21.72 1.39
CA GLY A 236 -11.72 -22.29 0.07
C GLY A 236 -10.35 -21.92 -0.54
N VAL A 237 -9.33 -21.72 0.29
CA VAL A 237 -7.99 -21.32 -0.18
C VAL A 237 -7.07 -22.51 -0.42
N PHE A 238 -6.29 -22.46 -1.51
CA PHE A 238 -5.44 -23.56 -1.95
C PHE A 238 -3.97 -23.45 -1.49
N LYS A 239 -3.51 -22.24 -1.14
CA LYS A 239 -2.15 -21.98 -0.65
C LYS A 239 -2.15 -21.54 0.82
N ASN A 240 -0.97 -21.55 1.43
CA ASN A 240 -0.75 -20.93 2.72
C ASN A 240 -0.82 -19.40 2.56
N TYR A 241 -1.26 -18.72 3.61
CA TYR A 241 -1.26 -17.26 3.66
C TYR A 241 0.18 -16.74 3.76
N THR A 242 0.53 -15.76 2.93
CA THR A 242 1.80 -15.04 3.03
C THR A 242 1.54 -13.56 2.76
N ASP A 243 1.65 -12.73 3.78
CA ASP A 243 1.64 -11.27 3.64
C ASP A 243 3.02 -10.74 3.24
N CYS A 244 3.06 -9.51 2.73
CA CYS A 244 4.29 -8.76 2.45
C CYS A 244 5.38 -9.58 1.73
N ILE A 245 5.09 -10.02 0.51
CA ILE A 245 6.00 -10.90 -0.25
C ILE A 245 7.16 -10.10 -0.83
N ASP A 246 8.37 -10.40 -0.37
CA ASP A 246 9.60 -9.72 -0.79
C ASP A 246 9.82 -9.74 -2.31
N ASP A 247 9.50 -10.84 -3.00
CA ASP A 247 9.65 -10.92 -4.47
C ASP A 247 8.80 -9.85 -5.19
N ILE A 248 7.57 -9.62 -4.73
CA ILE A 248 6.70 -8.59 -5.31
C ILE A 248 7.25 -7.21 -4.99
N TYR A 249 7.66 -6.98 -3.74
CA TYR A 249 8.25 -5.71 -3.31
C TYR A 249 9.51 -5.37 -4.13
N ILE A 250 10.43 -6.33 -4.29
CA ILE A 250 11.66 -6.16 -5.08
C ILE A 250 11.33 -5.88 -6.54
N ARG A 251 10.33 -6.54 -7.14
CA ARG A 251 9.92 -6.28 -8.51
C ARG A 251 9.49 -4.83 -8.71
N PHE A 252 8.75 -4.26 -7.75
CA PHE A 252 8.28 -2.87 -7.79
C PHE A 252 9.44 -1.89 -7.67
N ILE A 253 10.37 -2.14 -6.75
CA ILE A 253 11.61 -1.37 -6.60
C ILE A 253 12.41 -1.36 -7.90
N LEU A 254 12.59 -2.54 -8.50
CA LEU A 254 13.32 -2.67 -9.76
C LEU A 254 12.58 -2.03 -10.96
N GLN A 255 11.39 -1.47 -10.75
CA GLN A 255 10.67 -0.65 -11.72
C GLN A 255 10.63 0.84 -11.34
N GLY A 256 11.27 1.27 -10.25
CA GLY A 256 11.23 2.66 -9.79
C GLY A 256 9.87 3.07 -9.20
N ASP A 257 9.02 2.10 -8.86
CA ASP A 257 7.61 2.29 -8.52
C ASP A 257 7.41 2.88 -7.10
N LEU A 258 8.44 2.94 -6.25
CA LEU A 258 8.40 3.71 -5.00
C LEU A 258 8.55 5.21 -5.24
N ILE A 259 9.19 5.62 -6.34
CA ILE A 259 9.39 7.03 -6.68
C ILE A 259 8.34 7.50 -7.68
N LEU A 260 8.07 6.71 -8.72
CA LEU A 260 7.15 7.07 -9.80
C LEU A 260 5.77 7.44 -9.26
N HIS A 261 5.43 8.72 -9.40
CA HIS A 261 4.15 9.21 -8.94
C HIS A 261 3.01 8.64 -9.78
N ALA A 262 1.98 8.11 -9.13
CA ALA A 262 0.81 7.50 -9.77
C ALA A 262 0.01 8.45 -10.70
N LEU A 263 0.29 9.77 -10.67
CA LEU A 263 -0.33 10.76 -11.56
C LEU A 263 0.55 11.20 -12.75
N PHE A 264 1.79 10.71 -12.91
CA PHE A 264 2.65 11.12 -14.05
C PHE A 264 2.19 10.62 -15.43
N PHE A 265 1.15 9.79 -15.48
CA PHE A 265 0.68 9.16 -16.73
C PHE A 265 -0.05 10.11 -17.69
N ASP A 266 -0.04 11.42 -17.47
CA ASP A 266 -0.64 12.41 -18.38
C ASP A 266 0.26 12.77 -19.60
N ASN A 267 1.50 12.27 -19.66
CA ASN A 267 2.46 12.61 -20.72
C ASN A 267 2.73 11.52 -21.77
N PHE A 268 1.94 10.44 -21.81
CA PHE A 268 2.01 9.44 -22.88
C PHE A 268 0.73 9.45 -23.73
N TYR A 269 0.57 10.51 -24.52
CA TYR A 269 -0.38 10.58 -25.65
C TYR A 269 0.32 11.17 -26.87
#